data_AF-A0AAV5GVF3-F1
#
_entry.id   AF-A0AAV5GVF3-F1
#
_cell.length_a   1.000
_cell.length_b   1.000
_cell.length_c   1.000
_cell.angle_alpha   90.00
_cell.angle_beta   90.00
_cell.angle_gamma   90.00
#
_symmetry.space_group_name_H-M   'P 1'
#
loop_
_entity.id
_entity.type
_entity.pdbx_description
1 polymer ?
#
loop_
_entity_poly.entity_id
_entity_poly.type
_entity_poly.pdbx_seq_one_letter_code
_entity_poly.pdbx_strand_id
1 'polypeptide(L)'
;MSTAPQPPKTVRQDENNPRGIPKAIFLEDVTEFIGGPEGDAELALKTLQETLSSVVDLYSSKYRFMEQSSLQRRAGLEEKVPELERTIEMVDVLIRKKEQSEPFETTFELADTLYAKGEVEEVEEVYIWLGASTMLSYPLSEAHTLLTAKLSAARTSLSTVKEDLGFLRDQITVTEVNVARVYNWDVARRRERRLRGEKEDVAGDEEGKEED
;
A
#
# COMPACT_ATOMS: atom_id res chain seq x y z
N MET A 1 36.98 -39.41 0.80
CA MET A 1 35.62 -39.02 0.37
C MET A 1 35.27 -37.76 1.13
N SER A 2 35.54 -36.60 0.52
CA SER A 2 35.34 -35.28 1.15
C SER A 2 33.97 -34.77 0.71
N THR A 3 33.02 -34.78 1.64
CA THR A 3 31.66 -34.29 1.44
C THR A 3 31.69 -32.76 1.47
N ALA A 4 31.37 -32.14 0.34
CA ALA A 4 31.23 -30.69 0.22
C ALA A 4 30.19 -30.16 1.23
N PRO A 5 30.42 -29.00 1.86
CA PRO A 5 29.41 -28.36 2.69
C PRO A 5 28.22 -28.00 1.79
N GLN A 6 27.04 -28.48 2.14
CA GLN A 6 25.82 -28.13 1.42
C GLN A 6 25.56 -26.63 1.57
N PRO A 7 25.06 -25.95 0.52
CA PRO A 7 24.68 -24.56 0.64
C PRO A 7 23.60 -24.38 1.72
N PRO A 8 23.61 -23.27 2.46
CA PRO A 8 22.65 -22.99 3.53
C PRO A 8 21.23 -23.11 2.98
N LYS A 9 20.42 -23.96 3.63
CA LYS A 9 19.01 -24.13 3.29
C LYS A 9 18.24 -22.95 3.87
N THR A 10 18.16 -21.85 3.11
CA THR A 10 16.92 -21.12 2.75
C THR A 10 17.22 -19.66 2.42
N VAL A 11 17.47 -19.42 1.14
CA VAL A 11 17.16 -18.12 0.53
C VAL A 11 16.37 -18.43 -0.73
N ARG A 12 15.05 -18.52 -0.60
CA ARG A 12 14.18 -18.46 -1.78
C ARG A 12 14.02 -17.00 -2.17
N GLN A 13 14.90 -16.51 -3.03
CA GLN A 13 14.67 -15.27 -3.79
C GLN A 13 13.58 -15.54 -4.82
N ASP A 14 12.33 -15.65 -4.37
CA ASP A 14 11.20 -15.80 -5.27
C ASP A 14 10.56 -14.43 -5.50
N GLU A 15 10.93 -13.84 -6.64
CA GLU A 15 10.25 -12.84 -7.48
C GLU A 15 9.44 -11.74 -6.75
N ASN A 16 9.86 -10.48 -6.96
CA ASN A 16 9.05 -9.30 -6.67
C ASN A 16 7.67 -9.43 -7.32
N ASN A 17 6.62 -8.91 -6.68
CA ASN A 17 5.30 -8.77 -7.32
C ASN A 17 5.51 -8.04 -8.67
N PRO A 18 4.78 -8.38 -9.77
CA PRO A 18 4.84 -7.69 -11.07
C PRO A 18 4.81 -6.15 -11.03
N ARG A 19 4.47 -5.55 -9.89
CA ARG A 19 4.37 -4.12 -9.61
C ARG A 19 5.59 -3.53 -8.88
N GLY A 20 6.63 -4.32 -8.63
CA GLY A 20 7.90 -3.88 -8.03
C GLY A 20 7.88 -3.73 -6.51
N ILE A 21 6.86 -4.26 -5.83
CA ILE A 21 6.85 -4.31 -4.35
C ILE A 21 7.87 -5.38 -3.92
N PRO A 22 8.91 -5.02 -3.14
CA PRO A 22 9.87 -5.99 -2.65
C PRO A 22 9.17 -7.06 -1.81
N LYS A 23 9.53 -8.33 -2.01
CA LYS A 23 9.04 -9.41 -1.15
C LYS A 23 9.88 -9.44 0.14
N ALA A 24 9.21 -9.60 1.28
CA ALA A 24 9.87 -9.79 2.55
C ALA A 24 10.61 -11.14 2.56
N ILE A 25 11.88 -11.10 2.96
CA ILE A 25 12.71 -12.29 3.11
C ILE A 25 12.33 -12.96 4.43
N PHE A 26 11.94 -14.23 4.42
CA PHE A 26 11.67 -14.98 5.65
C PHE A 26 12.96 -15.56 6.22
N LEU A 27 13.22 -15.30 7.51
CA LEU A 27 14.42 -15.81 8.19
C LEU A 27 14.08 -17.11 8.94
N GLU A 28 14.52 -18.25 8.39
CA GLU A 28 14.34 -19.56 9.04
C GLU A 28 15.35 -19.78 10.17
N ASP A 29 16.64 -19.49 9.94
CA ASP A 29 17.70 -19.55 10.94
C ASP A 29 18.38 -18.18 11.13
N VAL A 30 18.06 -17.54 12.25
CA VAL A 30 18.60 -16.23 12.64
C VAL A 30 20.12 -16.33 12.91
N THR A 31 20.58 -17.49 13.38
CA THR A 31 21.99 -17.75 13.76
C THR A 31 22.90 -17.88 12.55
N GLU A 32 22.40 -18.47 11.46
CA GLU A 32 23.12 -18.63 10.20
C GLU A 32 23.19 -17.31 9.42
N PHE A 33 22.12 -16.49 9.47
CA PHE A 33 22.08 -15.17 8.86
C PHE A 33 23.03 -14.15 9.53
N ILE A 34 23.29 -14.30 10.83
CA ILE A 34 24.12 -13.38 11.63
C ILE A 34 25.61 -13.75 11.61
N GLY A 35 26.00 -14.84 10.93
CA GLY A 35 27.41 -15.16 10.72
C GLY A 35 28.09 -15.83 11.92
N GLY A 36 27.44 -16.82 12.52
CA GLY A 36 28.10 -17.81 13.37
C GLY A 36 28.79 -17.31 14.65
N PRO A 37 29.47 -18.20 15.41
CA PRO A 37 29.87 -17.94 16.80
C PRO A 37 31.21 -17.20 17.01
N GLU A 38 32.06 -17.01 16.00
CA GLU A 38 33.50 -16.67 16.19
C GLU A 38 34.04 -15.41 15.48
N GLY A 39 33.22 -14.62 14.78
CA GLY A 39 33.64 -13.28 14.33
C GLY A 39 33.75 -12.32 15.52
N ASP A 40 34.31 -11.11 15.35
CA ASP A 40 34.30 -10.04 16.37
C ASP A 40 32.84 -9.59 16.63
N ALA A 41 32.16 -10.48 17.33
CA ALA A 41 30.72 -10.67 17.24
C ALA A 41 30.02 -9.48 17.84
N GLU A 42 30.68 -8.76 18.74
CA GLU A 42 30.13 -7.64 19.48
C GLU A 42 30.03 -6.38 18.64
N LEU A 43 31.07 -6.02 17.87
CA LEU A 43 31.03 -4.87 16.96
C LEU A 43 30.14 -5.15 15.75
N ALA A 44 30.27 -6.36 15.17
CA ALA A 44 29.44 -6.83 14.06
C ALA A 44 27.97 -6.97 14.48
N LEU A 45 27.67 -7.33 15.73
CA LEU A 45 26.31 -7.35 16.28
C LEU A 45 25.79 -5.98 16.61
N LYS A 46 26.59 -5.07 17.17
CA LYS A 46 26.10 -3.73 17.49
C LYS A 46 25.72 -3.00 16.20
N THR A 47 26.58 -3.09 15.18
CA THR A 47 26.22 -2.67 13.81
C THR A 47 25.10 -3.52 13.22
N LEU A 48 25.04 -4.85 13.39
CA LEU A 48 23.91 -5.66 12.90
C LEU A 48 22.61 -5.38 13.64
N GLN A 49 22.61 -4.92 14.88
CA GLN A 49 21.44 -4.72 15.74
C GLN A 49 20.89 -3.31 15.52
N GLU A 50 21.78 -2.32 15.37
CA GLU A 50 21.42 -0.98 14.87
C GLU A 50 20.98 -1.04 13.41
N THR A 51 21.66 -1.84 12.56
CA THR A 51 21.23 -2.04 11.17
C THR A 51 20.00 -2.93 11.08
N LEU A 52 19.83 -4.01 11.84
CA LEU A 52 18.62 -4.84 11.79
C LEU A 52 17.43 -4.06 12.35
N SER A 53 17.56 -3.35 13.47
CA SER A 53 16.48 -2.48 13.95
C SER A 53 16.18 -1.38 12.93
N SER A 54 17.18 -0.64 12.44
CA SER A 54 16.93 0.42 11.46
C SER A 54 16.44 -0.08 10.11
N VAL A 55 16.91 -1.24 9.65
CA VAL A 55 16.53 -1.86 8.37
C VAL A 55 15.14 -2.48 8.50
N VAL A 56 14.81 -3.12 9.62
CA VAL A 56 13.46 -3.58 9.95
C VAL A 56 12.49 -2.41 10.08
N ASP A 57 12.86 -1.35 10.79
CA ASP A 57 12.07 -0.13 10.93
C ASP A 57 11.90 0.55 9.56
N LEU A 58 12.94 0.54 8.72
CA LEU A 58 12.90 1.06 7.36
C LEU A 58 11.99 0.20 6.47
N TYR A 59 12.07 -1.14 6.54
CA TYR A 59 11.20 -2.04 5.76
C TYR A 59 9.76 -1.97 6.24
N SER A 60 9.52 -1.98 7.54
CA SER A 60 8.18 -1.83 8.14
C SER A 60 7.59 -0.47 7.79
N SER A 61 8.36 0.62 7.92
CA SER A 61 7.91 1.96 7.53
C SER A 61 7.65 2.07 6.03
N LYS A 62 8.46 1.44 5.18
CA LYS A 62 8.24 1.39 3.73
C LYS A 62 6.96 0.64 3.37
N TYR A 63 6.75 -0.57 3.89
CA TYR A 63 5.52 -1.33 3.62
C TYR A 63 4.29 -0.63 4.18
N ARG A 64 4.38 -0.04 5.38
CA ARG A 64 3.29 0.73 5.99
C ARG A 64 2.96 2.00 5.20
N PHE A 65 3.96 2.70 4.68
CA PHE A 65 3.75 3.84 3.80
C PHE A 65 3.07 3.42 2.48
N MET A 66 3.54 2.33 1.87
CA MET A 66 2.93 1.76 0.66
C MET A 66 1.50 1.29 0.92
N GLU A 67 1.23 0.68 2.08
CA GLU A 67 -0.11 0.29 2.51
C GLU A 67 -1.02 1.52 2.65
N GLN A 68 -0.56 2.57 3.35
CA GLN A 68 -1.34 3.78 3.55
C GLN A 68 -1.68 4.46 2.21
N SER A 69 -0.72 4.57 1.30
CA SER A 69 -0.97 5.15 -0.04
C SER A 69 -1.95 4.29 -0.86
N SER A 70 -1.87 2.96 -0.73
CA SER A 70 -2.78 2.02 -1.40
C SER A 70 -4.18 2.05 -0.79
N LEU A 71 -4.31 2.23 0.53
CA LEU A 71 -5.58 2.40 1.23
C LEU A 71 -6.28 3.70 0.82
N GLN A 72 -5.54 4.81 0.72
CA GLN A 72 -6.08 6.08 0.22
C GLN A 72 -6.57 5.94 -1.22
N ARG A 73 -5.79 5.28 -2.08
CA ARG A 73 -6.19 5.02 -3.47
C ARG A 73 -7.43 4.14 -3.55
N ARG A 74 -7.53 3.10 -2.70
CA ARG A 74 -8.71 2.23 -2.60
C ARG A 74 -9.95 3.04 -2.20
N ALA A 75 -9.86 3.84 -1.14
CA ALA A 75 -10.98 4.65 -0.67
C ALA A 75 -11.50 5.59 -1.76
N GLY A 76 -10.60 6.29 -2.46
CA GLY A 76 -10.99 7.15 -3.58
C GLY A 76 -11.60 6.40 -4.76
N LEU A 77 -11.20 5.15 -5.02
CA LEU A 77 -11.82 4.32 -6.06
C LEU A 77 -13.17 3.73 -5.61
N GLU A 78 -13.32 3.36 -4.34
CA GLU A 78 -14.58 2.86 -3.77
C GLU A 78 -15.68 3.93 -3.75
N GLU A 79 -15.31 5.21 -3.66
CA GLU A 79 -16.24 6.34 -3.79
C GLU A 79 -16.57 6.64 -5.26
N LYS A 80 -15.57 6.63 -6.15
CA LYS A 80 -15.74 6.98 -7.58
C LYS A 80 -16.49 5.94 -8.40
N VAL A 81 -16.35 4.65 -8.08
CA VAL A 81 -17.04 3.58 -8.82
C VAL A 81 -18.57 3.75 -8.79
N PRO A 82 -19.22 3.88 -7.62
CA PRO A 82 -20.67 4.09 -7.57
C PRO A 82 -21.10 5.46 -8.11
N GLU A 83 -20.24 6.48 -8.02
CA GLU A 83 -20.49 7.77 -8.66
C GLU A 83 -20.59 7.61 -10.19
N LEU A 84 -19.60 6.95 -10.81
CA LEU A 84 -19.59 6.67 -12.25
C LEU A 84 -20.78 5.81 -12.69
N GLU A 85 -21.19 4.82 -11.88
CA GLU A 85 -22.36 4.00 -12.15
C GLU A 85 -23.65 4.84 -12.21
N ARG A 86 -23.84 5.75 -11.25
CA ARG A 86 -24.98 6.70 -11.27
C ARG A 86 -24.92 7.65 -12.45
N THR A 87 -23.73 8.12 -12.83
CA THR A 87 -23.57 8.99 -14.00
C THR A 87 -23.96 8.26 -15.29
N ILE A 88 -23.54 7.00 -15.46
CA ILE A 88 -23.90 6.17 -16.62
C ILE A 88 -25.41 5.94 -16.65
N GLU A 89 -26.01 5.58 -15.50
CA GLU A 89 -27.46 5.40 -15.40
C GLU A 89 -28.23 6.67 -15.79
N MET A 90 -27.73 7.85 -15.40
CA MET A 90 -28.33 9.12 -15.81
C MET A 90 -28.22 9.35 -17.32
N VAL A 91 -27.08 9.02 -17.94
CA VAL A 91 -26.91 9.11 -19.40
C VAL A 91 -27.86 8.13 -20.11
N ASP A 92 -28.06 6.92 -19.59
CA ASP A 92 -29.03 5.96 -20.12
C ASP A 92 -30.47 6.48 -20.04
N VAL A 93 -30.82 7.16 -18.94
CA VAL A 93 -32.13 7.82 -18.81
C VAL A 93 -32.28 8.92 -19.85
N LEU A 94 -31.24 9.74 -20.09
CA LEU A 94 -31.27 10.78 -21.12
C LEU A 94 -31.41 10.19 -22.53
N ILE A 95 -30.72 9.08 -22.83
CA ILE A 95 -30.85 8.36 -24.11
C ILE A 95 -32.28 7.86 -24.30
N ARG A 96 -32.86 7.21 -23.28
CA ARG A 96 -34.25 6.70 -23.34
C ARG A 96 -35.27 7.81 -23.54
N LYS A 97 -35.10 8.95 -22.86
CA LYS A 97 -35.98 10.11 -23.02
C LYS A 97 -35.87 10.73 -24.40
N LYS A 98 -34.65 10.79 -24.96
CA LYS A 98 -34.43 11.21 -26.34
C LYS A 98 -35.16 10.30 -27.33
N GLU A 99 -35.06 8.98 -27.17
CA GLU A 99 -35.75 8.02 -28.05
C GLU A 99 -37.28 8.13 -27.99
N GLN A 100 -37.83 8.53 -26.83
CA GLN A 100 -39.26 8.74 -26.63
C GLN A 100 -39.73 10.15 -27.00
N SER A 101 -38.80 11.06 -27.31
CA SER A 101 -39.07 12.48 -27.58
C SER A 101 -39.92 13.13 -26.47
N GLU A 102 -39.71 12.70 -25.22
CA GLU A 102 -40.51 13.12 -24.07
C GLU A 102 -39.80 14.25 -23.31
N PRO A 103 -40.37 15.47 -23.26
CA PRO A 103 -39.84 16.54 -22.43
C PRO A 103 -39.97 16.16 -20.96
N PHE A 104 -39.01 16.58 -20.13
CA PHE A 104 -39.06 16.31 -18.70
C PHE A 104 -38.77 17.55 -17.87
N GLU A 105 -39.52 17.70 -16.78
CA GLU A 105 -39.23 18.71 -15.78
C GLU A 105 -38.12 18.20 -14.85
N THR A 106 -37.12 19.04 -14.62
CA THR A 106 -36.06 18.78 -13.64
C THR A 106 -35.76 20.03 -12.83
N THR A 107 -35.08 19.83 -11.70
CA THR A 107 -34.66 20.91 -10.80
C THR A 107 -33.15 21.07 -10.90
N PHE A 108 -32.72 22.21 -11.42
CA PHE A 108 -31.32 22.58 -11.61
C PHE A 108 -30.80 23.30 -10.38
N GLU A 109 -29.61 22.92 -9.93
CA GLU A 109 -28.87 23.63 -8.89
C GLU A 109 -28.11 24.82 -9.51
N LEU A 110 -28.44 26.04 -9.05
CA LEU A 110 -27.81 27.29 -9.50
C LEU A 110 -26.65 27.70 -8.59
N ALA A 111 -26.82 27.46 -7.29
CA ALA A 111 -25.84 27.69 -6.23
C ALA A 111 -26.16 26.78 -5.05
N ASP A 112 -25.27 26.69 -4.08
CA ASP A 112 -25.50 25.94 -2.84
C ASP A 112 -26.85 26.35 -2.23
N THR A 113 -27.79 25.41 -2.15
CA THR A 113 -29.17 25.58 -1.65
C THR A 113 -30.15 26.38 -2.54
N LEU A 114 -29.72 26.86 -3.71
CA LEU A 114 -30.57 27.56 -4.67
C LEU A 114 -30.89 26.67 -5.88
N TYR A 115 -32.17 26.40 -6.07
CA TYR A 115 -32.67 25.51 -7.12
C TYR A 115 -33.68 26.21 -8.02
N ALA A 116 -33.63 25.94 -9.32
CA ALA A 116 -34.60 26.39 -10.30
C ALA A 116 -35.25 25.20 -11.01
N LYS A 117 -36.57 25.28 -11.21
CA LYS A 117 -37.30 24.31 -12.02
C LYS A 117 -37.21 24.70 -13.48
N GLY A 118 -36.95 23.72 -14.35
CA GLY A 118 -36.93 23.91 -15.79
C GLY A 118 -37.39 22.67 -16.52
N GLU A 119 -37.98 22.87 -17.68
CA GLU A 119 -38.36 21.81 -18.61
C GLU A 119 -37.25 21.62 -19.65
N VAL A 120 -36.90 20.37 -19.91
CA VAL A 120 -35.89 19.98 -20.90
C VAL A 120 -36.58 19.21 -22.00
N GLU A 121 -36.49 19.71 -23.24
CA GLU A 121 -37.12 19.09 -24.41
C GLU A 121 -36.28 17.91 -24.94
N GLU A 122 -35.20 18.19 -25.67
CA GLU A 122 -34.33 17.16 -26.25
C GLU A 122 -32.87 17.46 -25.95
N VAL A 123 -32.11 16.43 -25.54
CA VAL A 123 -30.68 16.55 -25.23
C VAL A 123 -29.89 15.74 -26.25
N GLU A 124 -29.03 16.39 -27.02
CA GLU A 124 -28.17 15.71 -28.00
C GLU A 124 -26.77 15.40 -27.47
N GLU A 125 -26.23 16.32 -26.68
CA GLU A 125 -24.89 16.28 -26.13
C GLU A 125 -24.89 16.57 -24.63
N VAL A 126 -23.88 16.02 -23.95
CA VAL A 126 -23.64 16.22 -22.52
C VAL A 126 -22.24 16.77 -22.30
N TYR A 127 -22.09 17.64 -21.32
CA TYR A 127 -20.81 18.24 -20.96
C TYR A 127 -20.16 17.41 -19.84
N ILE A 128 -18.96 16.89 -20.10
CA ILE A 128 -18.21 16.05 -19.16
C ILE A 128 -16.96 16.79 -18.69
N TRP A 129 -16.78 16.87 -17.37
CA TRP A 129 -15.57 17.41 -16.76
C TRP A 129 -14.45 16.35 -16.78
N LEU A 130 -13.36 16.64 -17.49
CA LEU A 130 -12.23 15.71 -17.63
C LEU A 130 -11.12 15.96 -16.59
N GLY A 131 -11.24 17.04 -15.82
CA GLY A 131 -10.21 17.52 -14.91
C GLY A 131 -9.38 18.66 -15.50
N ALA A 132 -8.43 19.19 -14.72
CA ALA A 132 -7.53 20.27 -15.13
C ALA A 132 -8.25 21.47 -15.79
N SER A 133 -9.34 21.94 -15.17
CA SER A 133 -10.16 23.07 -15.64
C SER A 133 -10.72 22.89 -17.07
N THR A 134 -10.87 21.65 -17.53
CA THR A 134 -11.31 21.33 -18.90
C THR A 134 -12.62 20.54 -18.89
N MET A 135 -13.58 21.05 -19.66
CA MET A 135 -14.88 20.42 -19.92
C MET A 135 -15.07 20.30 -21.44
N LEU A 136 -15.56 19.14 -21.90
CA LEU A 136 -15.84 18.90 -23.32
C LEU A 136 -17.27 18.39 -23.50
N SER A 137 -17.91 18.79 -24.61
CA SER A 137 -19.20 18.23 -25.01
C SER A 137 -18.99 16.90 -25.74
N TYR A 138 -19.85 15.93 -25.45
CA TYR A 138 -19.88 14.63 -26.08
C TYR A 138 -21.32 14.28 -26.46
N PRO A 139 -21.57 13.71 -27.64
CA PRO A 139 -22.85 13.09 -27.97
C PRO A 139 -23.18 11.98 -26.95
N LEU A 140 -24.47 11.77 -26.66
CA LEU A 140 -24.91 10.80 -25.65
C LEU A 140 -24.30 9.39 -25.81
N SER A 141 -24.18 8.90 -27.05
CA SER A 141 -23.61 7.57 -27.34
C SER A 141 -22.10 7.49 -27.05
N GLU A 142 -21.36 8.54 -27.39
CA GLU A 142 -19.93 8.63 -27.12
C GLU A 142 -19.67 8.83 -25.62
N ALA A 143 -20.48 9.65 -24.95
CA ALA A 143 -20.46 9.84 -23.51
C ALA A 143 -20.67 8.51 -22.77
N HIS A 144 -21.68 7.73 -23.15
CA HIS A 144 -21.93 6.40 -22.56
C HIS A 144 -20.71 5.47 -22.74
N THR A 145 -20.14 5.43 -23.94
CA THR A 145 -18.97 4.61 -24.24
C THR A 145 -17.74 5.03 -23.44
N LEU A 146 -17.50 6.34 -23.35
CA LEU A 146 -16.40 6.94 -22.59
C LEU A 146 -16.53 6.61 -21.09
N LEU A 147 -17.70 6.87 -20.51
CA LEU A 147 -17.95 6.60 -19.09
C LEU A 147 -17.87 5.11 -18.77
N THR A 148 -18.37 4.24 -19.65
CA THR A 148 -18.26 2.78 -19.49
C THR A 148 -16.79 2.33 -19.52
N ALA A 149 -15.97 2.88 -20.43
CA ALA A 149 -14.55 2.60 -20.47
C ALA A 149 -13.81 3.11 -19.22
N LYS A 150 -14.22 4.26 -18.66
CA LYS A 150 -13.68 4.76 -17.39
C LYS A 150 -14.09 3.89 -16.20
N LEU A 151 -15.34 3.41 -16.18
CA LEU A 151 -15.84 2.51 -15.14
C LEU A 151 -15.09 1.18 -15.15
N SER A 152 -14.88 0.58 -16.34
CA SER A 152 -14.13 -0.68 -16.46
C SER A 152 -12.67 -0.53 -16.01
N ALA A 153 -12.02 0.57 -16.39
CA ALA A 153 -10.67 0.90 -15.94
C ALA A 153 -10.62 1.14 -14.42
N ALA A 154 -11.59 1.84 -13.84
CA ALA A 154 -11.68 2.08 -12.40
C ALA A 154 -11.89 0.78 -11.61
N ARG A 155 -12.79 -0.11 -12.08
CA ARG A 155 -13.01 -1.44 -11.49
C ARG A 155 -11.77 -2.32 -11.55
N THR A 156 -11.08 -2.33 -12.69
CA THR A 156 -9.82 -3.07 -12.86
C THR A 156 -8.76 -2.54 -11.88
N SER A 157 -8.59 -1.21 -11.82
CA SER A 157 -7.68 -0.55 -10.88
C SER A 157 -8.03 -0.88 -9.43
N LEU A 158 -9.31 -0.91 -9.07
CA LEU A 158 -9.78 -1.29 -7.73
C LEU A 158 -9.43 -2.74 -7.38
N SER A 159 -9.59 -3.69 -8.32
CA SER A 159 -9.17 -5.08 -8.13
C SER A 159 -7.68 -5.17 -7.87
N THR A 160 -6.88 -4.52 -8.72
CA THR A 160 -5.42 -4.53 -8.58
C THR A 160 -4.97 -3.92 -7.25
N VAL A 161 -5.58 -2.82 -6.81
CA VAL A 161 -5.24 -2.21 -5.50
C VAL A 161 -5.62 -3.14 -4.34
N LYS A 162 -6.72 -3.90 -4.46
CA LYS A 162 -7.09 -4.90 -3.44
C LYS A 162 -6.08 -6.05 -3.37
N GLU A 163 -5.63 -6.53 -4.52
CA GLU A 163 -4.57 -7.56 -4.60
C GLU A 163 -3.24 -7.05 -4.02
N ASP A 164 -2.83 -5.83 -4.39
CA ASP A 164 -1.61 -5.19 -3.87
C ASP A 164 -1.70 -5.00 -2.34
N LEU A 165 -2.85 -4.61 -1.81
CA LEU A 165 -3.08 -4.50 -0.36
C LEU A 165 -3.01 -5.86 0.34
N GLY A 166 -3.53 -6.92 -0.28
CA GLY A 166 -3.39 -8.28 0.23
C GLY A 166 -1.92 -8.68 0.34
N PHE A 167 -1.17 -8.47 -0.74
CA PHE A 167 0.27 -8.76 -0.77
C PHE A 167 1.05 -7.96 0.29
N LEU A 168 0.76 -6.66 0.42
CA LEU A 168 1.40 -5.79 1.42
C LEU A 168 1.12 -6.25 2.86
N ARG A 169 -0.09 -6.69 3.17
CA ARG A 169 -0.44 -7.24 4.48
C ARG A 169 0.37 -8.49 4.79
N ASP A 170 0.50 -9.40 3.83
CA ASP A 170 1.32 -10.61 3.99
C ASP A 170 2.79 -10.24 4.23
N GLN A 171 3.32 -9.26 3.49
CA GLN A 171 4.71 -8.80 3.68
C GLN A 171 4.93 -8.14 5.05
N ILE A 172 3.95 -7.37 5.53
CA ILE A 172 3.99 -6.77 6.87
C ILE A 172 4.03 -7.88 7.92
N THR A 173 3.13 -8.87 7.85
CA THR A 173 3.11 -10.00 8.80
C THR A 173 4.42 -10.80 8.79
N VAL A 174 4.97 -11.10 7.61
CA VAL A 174 6.26 -11.80 7.51
C VAL A 174 7.38 -10.98 8.15
N THR A 175 7.40 -9.67 7.88
CA THR A 175 8.40 -8.77 8.44
C THR A 175 8.27 -8.72 9.97
N GLU A 176 7.07 -8.56 10.50
CA GLU A 176 6.78 -8.55 11.95
C GLU A 176 7.23 -9.83 12.65
N VAL A 177 6.97 -11.00 12.05
CA VAL A 177 7.43 -12.29 12.58
C VAL A 177 8.96 -12.36 12.60
N ASN A 178 9.63 -11.88 11.55
CA ASN A 178 11.09 -11.82 11.53
C ASN A 178 11.65 -10.91 12.62
N VAL A 179 11.01 -9.75 12.87
CA VAL A 179 11.41 -8.85 13.99
C VAL A 179 11.33 -9.59 15.32
N ALA A 180 10.21 -10.26 15.57
CA ALA A 180 10.00 -11.00 16.81
C ALA A 180 11.02 -12.13 16.98
N ARG A 181 11.39 -12.82 15.89
CA ARG A 181 12.42 -13.88 15.89
C ARG A 181 13.80 -13.34 16.23
N VAL A 182 14.19 -12.21 15.63
CA VAL A 182 15.47 -11.55 15.91
C VAL A 182 15.51 -11.07 17.37
N TYR A 183 14.42 -10.47 17.86
CA TYR A 183 14.32 -10.05 19.26
C TYR A 183 14.41 -11.24 20.24
N ASN A 184 13.67 -12.32 19.97
CA ASN A 184 13.72 -13.53 20.79
C ASN A 184 15.11 -14.16 20.84
N TRP A 185 15.81 -14.17 19.70
CA TRP A 185 17.19 -14.63 19.61
C TRP A 185 18.15 -13.75 20.44
N ASP A 186 18.03 -12.42 20.35
CA ASP A 186 18.82 -11.48 21.14
C ASP A 186 18.59 -11.65 22.66
N VAL A 187 17.33 -11.78 23.08
CA VAL A 187 16.98 -12.02 24.50
C VAL A 187 17.56 -13.35 25.00
N ALA A 188 17.46 -14.42 24.22
CA ALA A 188 18.03 -15.72 24.59
C ALA A 188 19.55 -15.65 24.77
N ARG A 189 20.25 -14.96 23.86
CA ARG A 189 21.70 -14.76 23.91
C ARG A 189 22.14 -13.88 25.08
N ARG A 190 21.45 -12.77 25.36
CA ARG A 190 21.74 -11.91 26.53
C ARG A 190 21.56 -12.67 27.84
N ARG A 191 20.53 -13.52 27.92
CA ARG A 191 20.31 -14.40 29.07
C ARG A 191 21.45 -15.41 29.23
N GLU A 192 21.92 -16.00 28.14
CA GLU A 192 23.06 -16.92 28.14
C GLU A 192 24.36 -16.24 28.58
N ARG A 193 24.67 -15.04 28.07
CA ARG A 193 25.83 -14.24 28.49
C ARG A 193 25.81 -13.92 29.99
N ARG A 194 24.64 -13.51 30.52
CA ARG A 194 24.45 -13.24 31.95
C ARG A 194 24.67 -14.49 32.81
N LEU A 195 24.21 -15.64 32.34
CA LEU A 195 24.45 -16.93 33.01
C LEU A 195 25.93 -17.36 32.94
N ARG A 196 26.65 -16.97 31.89
CA ARG A 196 28.10 -17.21 31.72
C ARG A 196 28.99 -16.29 32.55
N GLY A 197 28.42 -15.30 33.25
CA GLY A 197 29.16 -14.40 34.15
C GLY A 197 30.00 -13.34 33.44
N GLU A 198 29.78 -13.12 32.15
CA GLU A 198 30.37 -11.99 31.42
C GLU A 198 29.64 -10.71 31.86
N LYS A 199 30.35 -9.78 32.51
CA LYS A 199 29.79 -8.50 32.97
C LYS A 199 29.33 -7.69 31.75
N GLU A 200 28.13 -7.10 31.85
CA GLU A 200 27.69 -6.04 30.94
C GLU A 200 28.56 -4.80 31.23
N ASP A 201 29.45 -4.43 30.33
CA ASP A 201 30.12 -3.13 30.36
C ASP A 201 29.06 -2.07 30.03
N VAL A 202 28.61 -1.38 31.06
CA VAL A 202 27.73 -0.20 30.97
C VAL A 202 28.54 0.90 30.29
N ALA A 203 28.44 0.99 28.96
CA ALA A 203 28.92 2.13 28.20
C ALA A 203 27.73 3.07 27.92
N GLY A 204 27.68 4.18 28.67
CA GLY A 204 26.90 5.37 28.32
C GLY A 204 25.89 5.81 29.36
N ASP A 205 26.37 6.44 30.45
CA ASP A 205 25.71 7.60 31.07
C ASP A 205 26.67 8.26 32.08
N GLU A 206 27.79 8.76 31.57
CA GLU A 206 28.61 9.79 32.26
C GLU A 206 28.93 10.90 31.26
N GLU A 207 27.91 11.63 30.82
CA GLU A 207 28.11 12.99 30.32
C GLU A 207 27.10 13.92 30.99
N GLY A 208 27.60 14.79 31.87
CA GLY A 208 26.87 15.96 32.34
C GLY A 208 26.77 16.16 33.85
N LYS A 209 27.87 16.05 34.61
CA LYS A 209 28.00 16.72 35.91
C LYS A 209 29.47 16.95 36.31
N GLU A 210 30.03 18.07 35.85
CA GLU A 210 31.11 18.86 36.46
C GLU A 210 30.83 20.30 35.96
N GLU A 211 30.18 21.16 36.76
CA GLU A 211 30.79 22.16 37.68
C GLU A 211 31.70 23.17 36.96
N ASP A 212 31.14 24.32 36.54
CA ASP A 212 31.32 25.66 37.17
C ASP A 212 30.48 26.74 36.46
#